data_AF-A0A943BCT1-F1
#
_entry.id   AF-A0A943BCT1-F1
#
_cell.length_a   1.000
_cell.length_b   1.000
_cell.length_c   1.000
_cell.angle_alpha   90.00
_cell.angle_beta   90.00
_cell.angle_gamma   90.00
#
_symmetry.space_group_name_H-M   'P 1'
#
loop_
_entity.id
_entity.type
_entity.pdbx_description
1 polymer ?
#
loop_
_entity_poly.entity_id
_entity_poly.type
_entity_poly.pdbx_seq_one_letter_code
_entity_poly.pdbx_strand_id
1 'polypeptide(L)'
;MAGLDKIVNQILEEANNSAGEKIQDAKQEAEEILQKAREESAKETEKIAAKSAADVKNYEDRVKSSADLSRRTKILETKQEMIAAVLDKAYATFCQKSDTEYFETIKAMLNKFALAEDGEVIFSAKDLERMPDGFAEEIQKIAAAKGGTLALSKESRQIECGFVLVYGGIEENCTFKALFDSQKDELQDKVQKILFL
;
A
#
# COMPACT_ATOMS: atom_id res chain seq x y z
N MET A 1 0.11 -24.19 105.66
CA MET A 1 -0.67 -24.35 104.41
C MET A 1 -0.92 -23.02 103.71
N ALA A 2 -1.38 -21.97 104.39
CA ALA A 2 -1.69 -20.65 103.80
C ALA A 2 -0.57 -19.94 102.98
N GLY A 3 0.70 -20.30 103.15
CA GLY A 3 1.81 -19.73 102.36
C GLY A 3 2.00 -20.36 100.98
N LEU A 4 1.74 -21.67 100.85
CA LEU A 4 1.84 -22.39 99.57
C LEU A 4 0.68 -22.02 98.63
N ASP A 5 -0.53 -21.93 99.15
CA ASP A 5 -1.71 -21.54 98.38
C ASP A 5 -1.59 -20.11 97.82
N LYS A 6 -0.94 -19.20 98.56
CA LYS A 6 -0.63 -17.84 98.07
C LYS A 6 0.35 -17.85 96.90
N ILE A 7 1.42 -18.64 96.99
CA ILE A 7 2.43 -18.74 95.92
C ILE A 7 1.80 -19.37 94.66
N VAL A 8 0.97 -20.40 94.82
CA VAL A 8 0.26 -21.04 93.70
C VAL A 8 -0.70 -20.07 93.01
N ASN A 9 -1.49 -19.31 93.77
CA ASN A 9 -2.39 -18.31 93.19
C ASN A 9 -1.64 -17.20 92.46
N GLN A 10 -0.51 -16.75 93.02
CA GLN A 10 0.30 -15.71 92.41
C GLN A 10 0.93 -16.19 91.08
N ILE A 11 1.41 -17.43 91.03
CA ILE A 11 1.92 -18.05 89.79
C ILE A 11 0.81 -18.19 88.73
N LEU A 12 -0.40 -18.58 89.14
CA LEU A 12 -1.54 -18.70 88.22
C LEU A 12 -1.98 -17.33 87.68
N GLU A 13 -1.98 -16.30 88.52
CA GLU A 13 -2.32 -14.94 88.12
C GLU A 13 -1.27 -14.36 87.14
N GLU A 14 0.02 -14.56 87.42
CA GLU A 14 1.12 -14.17 86.53
C GLU A 14 1.07 -14.93 85.19
N ALA A 15 0.78 -16.24 85.21
CA ALA A 15 0.63 -17.05 84.02
C ALA A 15 -0.58 -16.62 83.17
N ASN A 16 -1.71 -16.29 83.80
CA ASN A 16 -2.90 -15.80 83.11
C ASN A 16 -2.68 -14.40 82.51
N ASN A 17 -1.99 -13.51 83.22
CA ASN A 17 -1.64 -12.19 82.70
C ASN A 17 -0.69 -12.31 81.50
N SER A 18 0.36 -13.12 81.60
CA SER A 18 1.29 -13.36 80.48
C SER A 18 0.61 -14.02 79.28
N ALA A 19 -0.32 -14.95 79.51
CA ALA A 19 -1.12 -15.53 78.43
C ALA A 19 -2.05 -14.48 77.78
N GLY A 20 -2.65 -13.60 78.59
CA GLY A 20 -3.47 -12.49 78.13
C GLY A 20 -2.71 -11.52 77.24
N GLU A 21 -1.52 -11.08 77.68
CA GLU A 21 -0.62 -10.21 76.91
C GLU A 21 -0.24 -10.86 75.57
N LYS A 22 0.19 -12.13 75.57
CA LYS A 22 0.54 -12.84 74.33
C LYS A 22 -0.63 -12.95 73.35
N ILE A 23 -1.85 -13.16 73.85
CA ILE A 23 -3.05 -13.22 73.00
C ILE A 23 -3.36 -11.82 72.43
N GLN A 24 -3.18 -10.76 73.22
CA GLN A 24 -3.38 -9.39 72.77
C GLN A 24 -2.37 -9.01 71.68
N ASP A 25 -1.09 -9.30 71.91
CA ASP A 25 -0.03 -9.05 70.93
C ASP A 25 -0.28 -9.81 69.63
N ALA A 26 -0.62 -11.11 69.72
CA ALA A 26 -0.93 -11.93 68.55
C ALA A 26 -2.17 -11.42 67.77
N LYS A 27 -3.18 -10.88 68.47
CA LYS A 27 -4.34 -10.25 67.82
C LYS A 27 -3.95 -8.97 67.11
N GLN A 28 -3.11 -8.14 67.73
CA GLN A 28 -2.64 -6.90 67.14
C GLN A 28 -1.78 -7.17 65.89
N GLU A 29 -0.85 -8.13 65.95
CA GLU A 29 -0.05 -8.55 64.80
C GLU A 29 -0.94 -9.09 63.67
N ALA A 30 -1.94 -9.91 63.98
CA ALA A 30 -2.88 -10.43 62.99
C ALA A 30 -3.68 -9.31 62.30
N GLU A 31 -4.11 -8.30 63.06
CA GLU A 31 -4.84 -7.15 62.53
C GLU A 31 -3.95 -6.28 61.64
N GLU A 32 -2.68 -6.04 62.02
CA GLU A 32 -1.72 -5.34 61.18
C GLU A 32 -1.42 -6.08 59.86
N ILE A 33 -1.28 -7.41 59.89
CA ILE A 33 -1.08 -8.22 58.69
C ILE A 33 -2.30 -8.11 57.77
N LEU A 34 -3.51 -8.22 58.31
CA LEU A 34 -4.74 -8.09 57.54
C LEU A 34 -4.90 -6.68 56.95
N GLN A 35 -4.54 -5.65 57.70
CA GLN A 35 -4.59 -4.26 57.20
C GLN A 35 -3.60 -4.05 56.05
N LYS A 36 -2.35 -4.48 56.20
CA LYS A 36 -1.34 -4.40 55.12
C LYS A 36 -1.79 -5.14 53.87
N ALA A 37 -2.28 -6.38 54.03
CA ALA A 37 -2.78 -7.17 52.91
C ALA A 37 -3.97 -6.50 52.20
N ARG A 38 -4.89 -5.87 52.95
CA ARG A 38 -6.01 -5.10 52.38
C ARG A 38 -5.53 -3.87 51.61
N GLU A 39 -4.59 -3.12 52.16
CA GLU A 39 -4.02 -1.93 51.52
C GLU A 39 -3.28 -2.29 50.22
N GLU A 40 -2.47 -3.36 50.24
CA GLU A 40 -1.77 -3.85 49.05
C GLU A 40 -2.75 -4.35 47.98
N SER A 41 -3.76 -5.13 48.39
CA SER A 41 -4.80 -5.63 47.49
C SER A 41 -5.59 -4.47 46.85
N ALA A 42 -5.95 -3.44 47.62
CA ALA A 42 -6.63 -2.27 47.11
C ALA A 42 -5.77 -1.51 46.08
N LYS A 43 -4.47 -1.29 46.39
CA LYS A 43 -3.53 -0.62 45.47
C LYS A 43 -3.36 -1.39 44.16
N GLU A 44 -3.20 -2.72 44.23
CA GLU A 44 -3.05 -3.52 43.01
C GLU A 44 -4.35 -3.55 42.19
N THR A 45 -5.52 -3.60 42.84
CA THR A 45 -6.82 -3.52 42.17
C THR A 45 -6.99 -2.19 41.44
N GLU A 46 -6.64 -1.07 42.08
CA GLU A 46 -6.70 0.26 41.46
C GLU A 46 -5.74 0.36 40.27
N LYS A 47 -4.52 -0.16 40.41
CA LYS A 47 -3.53 -0.19 39.33
C LYS A 47 -3.98 -1.03 38.14
N ILE A 48 -4.56 -2.20 38.38
CA ILE A 48 -5.13 -3.05 37.32
C ILE A 48 -6.30 -2.34 36.64
N ALA A 49 -7.18 -1.70 37.39
CA ALA A 49 -8.32 -0.96 36.85
C ALA A 49 -7.87 0.22 35.98
N ALA A 50 -6.93 1.03 36.47
CA ALA A 50 -6.36 2.15 35.73
C ALA A 50 -5.65 1.69 34.45
N LYS A 51 -4.86 0.62 34.54
CA LYS A 51 -4.18 0.03 33.37
C LYS A 51 -5.20 -0.49 32.36
N SER A 52 -6.22 -1.21 32.80
CA SER A 52 -7.26 -1.75 31.93
C SER A 52 -8.04 -0.63 31.23
N ALA A 53 -8.39 0.45 31.94
CA ALA A 53 -9.05 1.61 31.35
C ALA A 53 -8.16 2.30 30.28
N ALA A 54 -6.86 2.44 30.55
CA ALA A 54 -5.91 2.97 29.57
C ALA A 54 -5.77 2.05 28.34
N ASP A 55 -5.67 0.74 28.55
CA ASP A 55 -5.54 -0.24 27.48
C ASP A 55 -6.80 -0.28 26.59
N VAL A 56 -7.99 -0.21 27.16
CA VAL A 56 -9.27 -0.12 26.42
C VAL A 56 -9.30 1.15 25.57
N LYS A 57 -8.96 2.31 26.15
CA LYS A 57 -8.94 3.57 25.40
C LYS A 57 -7.94 3.53 24.24
N ASN A 58 -6.72 3.05 24.49
CA ASN A 58 -5.70 2.90 23.46
C ASN A 58 -6.15 1.95 22.34
N TYR A 59 -6.84 0.87 22.70
CA TYR A 59 -7.40 -0.08 21.74
C TYR A 59 -8.48 0.58 20.87
N GLU A 60 -9.42 1.33 21.47
CA GLU A 60 -10.45 2.07 20.73
C GLU A 60 -9.85 3.06 19.74
N ASP A 61 -8.85 3.85 20.16
CA ASP A 61 -8.18 4.82 19.29
C ASP A 61 -7.43 4.13 18.14
N ARG A 62 -6.81 2.98 18.42
CA ARG A 62 -6.16 2.15 17.39
C ARG A 62 -7.17 1.59 16.39
N VAL A 63 -8.31 1.10 16.85
CA VAL A 63 -9.38 0.57 15.98
C VAL A 63 -9.94 1.66 15.09
N LYS A 64 -10.24 2.85 15.63
CA LYS A 64 -10.70 4.01 14.85
C LYS A 64 -9.68 4.41 13.79
N SER A 65 -8.41 4.52 14.16
CA SER A 65 -7.33 4.88 13.24
C SER A 65 -7.16 3.84 12.13
N SER A 66 -7.22 2.55 12.47
CA SER A 66 -7.14 1.46 11.52
C SER A 66 -8.33 1.45 10.55
N ALA A 67 -9.54 1.70 11.04
CA ALA A 67 -10.74 1.79 10.22
C ALA A 67 -10.68 2.98 9.24
N ASP A 68 -10.23 4.16 9.69
CA ASP A 68 -10.07 5.32 8.82
C ASP A 68 -8.99 5.09 7.75
N LEU A 69 -7.86 4.48 8.13
CA LEU A 69 -6.82 4.09 7.17
C LEU A 69 -7.38 3.11 6.13
N SER A 70 -8.07 2.05 6.55
CA SER A 70 -8.69 1.08 5.64
C SER A 70 -9.68 1.75 4.68
N ARG A 71 -10.51 2.67 5.18
CA ARG A 71 -11.44 3.45 4.36
C ARG A 71 -10.70 4.28 3.32
N ARG A 72 -9.67 5.04 3.72
CA ARG A 72 -8.88 5.88 2.80
C ARG A 72 -8.17 5.04 1.75
N THR A 73 -7.54 3.94 2.14
CA THR A 73 -6.89 3.00 1.23
C THR A 73 -7.89 2.47 0.22
N LYS A 74 -9.06 2.01 0.65
CA LYS A 74 -10.07 1.46 -0.26
C LYS A 74 -10.57 2.50 -1.27
N ILE A 75 -10.80 3.74 -0.83
CA ILE A 75 -11.18 4.82 -1.73
C ILE A 75 -10.07 5.09 -2.76
N LEU A 76 -8.82 5.15 -2.33
CA LEU A 76 -7.69 5.40 -3.23
C LEU A 76 -7.49 4.25 -4.24
N GLU A 77 -7.58 3.00 -3.79
CA GLU A 77 -7.55 1.82 -4.67
C GLU A 77 -8.62 1.91 -5.75
N THR A 78 -9.88 2.14 -5.36
CA THR A 78 -10.99 2.19 -6.32
C THR A 78 -10.85 3.38 -7.29
N LYS A 79 -10.30 4.51 -6.83
CA LYS A 79 -9.95 5.63 -7.72
C LYS A 79 -8.88 5.23 -8.74
N GLN A 80 -7.83 4.55 -8.31
CA GLN A 80 -6.76 4.08 -9.20
C GLN A 80 -7.26 3.03 -10.19
N GLU A 81 -8.12 2.11 -9.77
CA GLU A 81 -8.80 1.14 -10.65
C GLU A 81 -9.61 1.84 -11.74
N MET A 82 -10.40 2.86 -11.38
CA MET A 82 -11.17 3.64 -12.34
C MET A 82 -10.29 4.40 -13.33
N ILE A 83 -9.20 5.03 -12.85
CA ILE A 83 -8.24 5.73 -13.70
C ILE A 83 -7.59 4.75 -14.69
N ALA A 84 -7.12 3.59 -14.20
CA ALA A 84 -6.54 2.55 -15.04
C ALA A 84 -7.52 2.07 -16.11
N ALA A 85 -8.77 1.79 -15.73
CA ALA A 85 -9.80 1.34 -16.67
C ALA A 85 -10.09 2.38 -17.77
N VAL A 86 -10.06 3.69 -17.44
CA VAL A 86 -10.22 4.75 -18.43
C VAL A 86 -9.03 4.82 -19.38
N LEU A 87 -7.81 4.70 -18.89
CA LEU A 87 -6.61 4.68 -19.73
C LEU A 87 -6.56 3.45 -20.64
N ASP A 88 -6.91 2.27 -20.12
CA ASP A 88 -6.97 1.04 -20.91
C ASP A 88 -8.05 1.14 -22.00
N LYS A 89 -9.22 1.73 -21.67
CA LYS A 89 -10.27 1.99 -22.66
C LYS A 89 -9.82 3.01 -23.71
N ALA A 90 -9.09 4.04 -23.32
CA ALA A 90 -8.54 5.03 -24.25
C ALA A 90 -7.53 4.38 -25.21
N TYR A 91 -6.63 3.55 -24.70
CA TYR A 91 -5.70 2.75 -25.50
C TYR A 91 -6.42 1.83 -26.48
N ALA A 92 -7.40 1.06 -26.00
CA ALA A 92 -8.19 0.16 -26.86
C ALA A 92 -8.94 0.92 -27.96
N THR A 93 -9.55 2.06 -27.63
CA THR A 93 -10.23 2.93 -28.59
C THR A 93 -9.26 3.46 -29.64
N PHE A 94 -8.04 3.81 -29.23
CA PHE A 94 -7.00 4.30 -30.12
C PHE A 94 -6.52 3.22 -31.10
N CYS A 95 -6.36 1.99 -30.63
CA CYS A 95 -6.06 0.82 -31.46
C CYS A 95 -7.17 0.43 -32.44
N GLN A 96 -8.42 0.77 -32.13
CA GLN A 96 -9.61 0.45 -32.94
C GLN A 96 -10.07 1.60 -33.84
N LYS A 97 -9.29 2.68 -33.93
CA LYS A 97 -9.55 3.76 -34.89
C LYS A 97 -9.61 3.24 -36.33
N SER A 98 -10.32 3.99 -37.18
CA SER A 98 -10.35 3.73 -38.62
C SER A 98 -8.93 3.68 -39.18
N ASP A 99 -8.72 2.90 -40.25
CA ASP A 99 -7.40 2.71 -40.85
C ASP A 99 -6.77 4.06 -41.24
N THR A 100 -7.56 4.97 -41.81
CA THR A 100 -7.09 6.32 -42.16
C THR A 100 -6.55 7.09 -40.95
N GLU A 101 -7.33 7.24 -39.88
CA GLU A 101 -6.89 7.97 -38.68
C GLU A 101 -5.71 7.29 -37.98
N TYR A 102 -5.69 5.96 -37.98
CA TYR A 102 -4.61 5.17 -37.40
C TYR A 102 -3.29 5.44 -38.11
N PHE A 103 -3.25 5.29 -39.45
CA PHE A 103 -2.03 5.49 -40.22
C PHE A 103 -1.59 6.95 -40.33
N GLU A 104 -2.51 7.93 -40.26
CA GLU A 104 -2.15 9.33 -40.08
C GLU A 104 -1.39 9.56 -38.76
N THR A 105 -1.81 8.89 -37.69
CA THR A 105 -1.11 8.97 -36.40
C THR A 105 0.26 8.29 -36.47
N ILE A 106 0.34 7.09 -37.09
CA ILE A 106 1.61 6.40 -37.33
C ILE A 106 2.56 7.30 -38.13
N LYS A 107 2.06 8.00 -39.15
CA LYS A 107 2.83 8.95 -39.96
C LYS A 107 3.38 10.11 -39.11
N ALA A 108 2.56 10.67 -38.23
CA ALA A 108 3.01 11.71 -37.31
C ALA A 108 4.08 11.20 -36.33
N MET A 109 3.92 9.97 -35.84
CA MET A 109 4.91 9.31 -34.99
C MET A 109 6.22 9.04 -35.73
N LEU A 110 6.19 8.54 -36.96
CA LEU A 110 7.40 8.37 -37.79
C LEU A 110 8.11 9.70 -38.01
N ASN A 111 7.37 10.77 -38.31
CA ASN A 111 7.94 12.12 -38.41
C ASN A 111 8.56 12.62 -37.10
N LYS A 112 8.14 12.11 -35.94
CA LYS A 112 8.73 12.47 -34.65
C LYS A 112 9.95 11.61 -34.30
N PHE A 113 9.84 10.29 -34.44
CA PHE A 113 10.82 9.32 -33.92
C PHE A 113 11.85 8.83 -34.95
N ALA A 114 11.59 8.94 -36.26
CA ALA A 114 12.59 8.51 -37.25
C ALA A 114 13.90 9.29 -37.12
N LEU A 115 15.02 8.60 -37.24
CA LEU A 115 16.38 9.16 -37.17
C LEU A 115 16.93 9.38 -38.57
N ALA A 116 18.00 10.18 -38.67
CA ALA A 116 18.74 10.43 -39.91
C ALA A 116 19.74 9.28 -40.19
N GLU A 117 19.25 8.04 -40.11
CA GLU A 117 20.06 6.82 -40.24
C GLU A 117 19.34 5.81 -41.14
N ASP A 118 20.09 4.83 -41.63
CA ASP A 118 19.55 3.72 -42.41
C ASP A 118 19.02 2.62 -41.47
N GLY A 119 17.76 2.23 -41.66
CA GLY A 119 17.11 1.27 -40.79
C GLY A 119 15.87 0.62 -41.37
N GLU A 120 15.20 -0.14 -40.52
CA GLU A 120 13.97 -0.85 -40.85
C GLU A 120 12.84 -0.45 -39.90
N VAL A 121 11.62 -0.42 -40.43
CA VAL A 121 10.39 -0.30 -39.64
C VAL A 121 9.65 -1.63 -39.64
N ILE A 122 9.29 -2.09 -38.45
CA ILE A 122 8.62 -3.37 -38.23
C ILE A 122 7.23 -3.11 -37.66
N PHE A 123 6.21 -3.68 -38.30
CA PHE A 123 4.81 -3.57 -37.90
C PHE A 123 4.27 -4.91 -37.37
N SER A 124 3.07 -4.89 -36.78
CA SER A 124 2.32 -6.10 -36.48
C SER A 124 1.78 -6.75 -37.76
N ALA A 125 1.52 -8.06 -37.74
CA ALA A 125 0.88 -8.74 -38.86
C ALA A 125 -0.46 -8.09 -39.23
N LYS A 126 -1.24 -7.70 -38.22
CA LYS A 126 -2.53 -7.02 -38.39
C LYS A 126 -2.37 -5.66 -39.07
N ASP A 127 -1.35 -4.88 -38.70
CA ASP A 127 -1.11 -3.56 -39.29
C ASP A 127 -0.56 -3.64 -40.71
N LEU A 128 0.19 -4.70 -41.04
CA LEU A 128 0.61 -4.98 -42.42
C LEU A 128 -0.59 -5.29 -43.34
N GLU A 129 -1.61 -6.00 -42.84
CA GLU A 129 -2.82 -6.35 -43.62
C GLU A 129 -3.73 -5.16 -43.91
N ARG A 130 -3.85 -4.22 -42.96
CA ARG A 130 -4.69 -3.01 -43.08
C ARG A 130 -3.94 -1.79 -43.63
N MET A 131 -2.68 -1.95 -44.02
CA MET A 131 -1.83 -0.86 -44.50
C MET A 131 -2.37 -0.27 -45.82
N PRO A 132 -2.59 1.06 -45.90
CA PRO A 132 -3.02 1.70 -47.13
C PRO A 132 -1.99 1.54 -48.25
N ASP A 133 -2.49 1.39 -49.48
CA ASP A 133 -1.65 1.38 -50.67
C ASP A 133 -0.80 2.65 -50.75
N GLY A 134 0.51 2.49 -50.97
CA GLY A 134 1.46 3.60 -51.04
C GLY A 134 2.01 4.09 -49.69
N PHE A 135 1.53 3.58 -48.54
CA PHE A 135 2.06 3.97 -47.24
C PHE A 135 3.56 3.64 -47.09
N ALA A 136 4.02 2.52 -47.65
CA ALA A 136 5.44 2.17 -47.68
C ALA A 136 6.32 3.23 -48.37
N GLU A 137 5.83 3.86 -49.45
CA GLU A 137 6.53 4.96 -50.11
C GLU A 137 6.53 6.23 -49.26
N GLU A 138 5.46 6.47 -48.50
CA GLU A 138 5.41 7.59 -47.56
C GLU A 138 6.44 7.46 -46.44
N ILE A 139 6.63 6.26 -45.90
CA ILE A 139 7.68 5.96 -44.90
C ILE A 139 9.06 6.32 -45.46
N GLN A 140 9.35 5.87 -46.69
CA GLN A 140 10.61 6.18 -47.35
C GLN A 140 10.80 7.68 -47.56
N LYS A 141 9.75 8.40 -47.97
CA LYS A 141 9.79 9.87 -48.12
C LYS A 141 10.07 10.58 -46.79
N ILE A 142 9.46 10.12 -45.69
CA ILE A 142 9.67 10.69 -44.35
C ILE A 142 11.11 10.47 -43.89
N ALA A 143 11.65 9.27 -44.08
CA ALA A 143 13.05 8.97 -43.74
C ALA A 143 14.02 9.81 -44.59
N ALA A 144 13.79 9.88 -45.90
CA ALA A 144 14.62 10.66 -46.83
C ALA A 144 14.60 12.15 -46.49
N ALA A 145 13.44 12.70 -46.10
CA ALA A 145 13.33 14.09 -45.65
C ALA A 145 14.14 14.38 -44.38
N LYS A 146 14.37 13.38 -43.54
CA LYS A 146 15.24 13.47 -42.36
C LYS A 146 16.71 13.15 -42.64
N GLY A 147 17.05 12.70 -43.84
CA GLY A 147 18.42 12.34 -44.23
C GLY A 147 18.81 10.89 -43.95
N GLY A 148 17.85 10.01 -43.69
CA GLY A 148 18.07 8.56 -43.53
C GLY A 148 17.26 7.73 -44.52
N THR A 149 17.30 6.41 -44.37
CA THR A 149 16.44 5.48 -45.14
C THR A 149 15.70 4.54 -44.20
N LEU A 150 14.41 4.32 -44.45
CA LEU A 150 13.61 3.34 -43.72
C LEU A 150 12.99 2.35 -44.70
N ALA A 151 13.39 1.09 -44.61
CA ALA A 151 12.76 0.00 -45.33
C ALA A 151 11.64 -0.63 -44.49
N LEU A 152 10.52 -0.97 -45.13
CA LEU A 152 9.49 -1.77 -44.49
C LEU A 152 9.99 -3.22 -44.36
N SER A 153 10.10 -3.71 -43.13
CA SER A 153 10.53 -5.09 -42.89
C SER A 153 9.48 -6.09 -43.34
N LYS A 154 9.93 -7.24 -43.86
CA LYS A 154 9.05 -8.35 -44.26
C LYS A 154 8.62 -9.21 -43.07
N GLU A 155 9.35 -9.11 -41.97
CA GLU A 155 9.04 -9.80 -40.74
C GLU A 155 8.07 -8.96 -39.91
N SER A 156 7.08 -9.62 -39.31
CA SER A 156 6.16 -8.98 -38.38
C SER A 156 6.58 -9.28 -36.94
N ARG A 157 6.24 -8.38 -36.03
CA ARG A 157 6.43 -8.60 -34.58
C ARG A 157 5.11 -8.81 -33.87
N GLN A 158 5.19 -9.52 -32.74
CA GLN A 158 4.07 -9.69 -31.82
C GLN A 158 3.84 -8.41 -31.02
N ILE A 159 3.35 -7.38 -31.70
CA ILE A 159 2.89 -6.11 -31.13
C ILE A 159 1.42 -5.92 -31.48
N GLU A 160 0.63 -5.27 -30.61
CA GLU A 160 -0.79 -5.02 -30.89
C GLU A 160 -0.98 -3.84 -31.86
N CYS A 161 -0.37 -2.70 -31.56
CA CYS A 161 -0.53 -1.44 -32.29
C CYS A 161 0.76 -0.60 -32.24
N GLY A 162 1.09 0.05 -33.35
CA GLY A 162 2.28 0.87 -33.53
C GLY A 162 3.37 0.16 -34.32
N PHE A 163 4.62 0.58 -34.14
CA PHE A 163 5.76 0.04 -34.87
C PHE A 163 7.03 0.01 -34.03
N VAL A 164 8.04 -0.70 -34.50
CA VAL A 164 9.39 -0.71 -33.95
C VAL A 164 10.34 -0.21 -35.03
N LEU A 165 11.26 0.68 -34.67
CA LEU A 165 12.34 1.11 -35.54
C LEU A 165 13.60 0.34 -35.19
N VAL A 166 14.34 -0.12 -36.18
CA VAL A 166 15.61 -0.85 -36.00
C VAL A 166 16.70 -0.15 -36.80
N TYR A 167 17.72 0.35 -36.11
CA TYR A 167 18.89 1.00 -36.72
C TYR A 167 20.17 0.32 -36.22
N GLY A 168 20.98 -0.25 -37.11
CA GLY A 168 22.30 -0.78 -36.75
C GLY A 168 22.32 -1.81 -35.59
N GLY A 169 21.22 -2.52 -35.34
CA GLY A 169 21.08 -3.46 -34.22
C GLY A 169 20.49 -2.87 -32.92
N ILE A 170 20.11 -1.59 -32.93
CA ILE A 170 19.37 -0.93 -31.84
C ILE A 170 17.90 -0.89 -32.22
N GLU A 171 17.03 -1.23 -31.26
CA GLU A 171 15.59 -1.22 -31.44
C GLU A 171 14.94 -0.11 -30.63
N GLU A 172 14.15 0.74 -31.27
CA GLU A 172 13.35 1.76 -30.63
C GLU A 172 11.87 1.35 -30.65
N ASN A 173 11.33 1.11 -29.47
CA ASN A 173 9.95 0.69 -29.29
C ASN A 173 9.00 1.89 -29.42
N CYS A 174 8.46 2.09 -30.62
CA CYS A 174 7.45 3.09 -30.94
C CYS A 174 6.01 2.53 -30.89
N THR A 175 5.75 1.50 -30.09
CA THR A 175 4.39 0.99 -29.90
C THR A 175 3.52 2.01 -29.18
N PHE A 176 2.21 1.99 -29.45
CA PHE A 176 1.28 2.84 -28.70
C PHE A 176 1.34 2.53 -27.21
N LYS A 177 1.55 1.27 -26.84
CA LYS A 177 1.69 0.87 -25.44
C LYS A 177 2.89 1.55 -24.79
N ALA A 178 4.06 1.53 -25.45
CA ALA A 178 5.26 2.21 -24.95
C ALA A 178 5.04 3.72 -24.80
N LEU A 179 4.33 4.36 -25.72
CA LEU A 179 3.99 5.78 -25.60
C LEU A 179 3.05 6.08 -24.43
N PHE A 180 2.00 5.28 -24.26
CA PHE A 180 1.08 5.40 -23.14
C PHE A 180 1.79 5.18 -21.81
N ASP A 181 2.67 4.18 -21.74
CA ASP A 181 3.43 3.88 -20.52
C ASP A 181 4.45 4.98 -20.21
N SER A 182 5.08 5.59 -21.23
CA SER A 182 6.02 6.72 -21.04
C SER A 182 5.35 7.99 -20.49
N GLN A 183 4.07 8.19 -20.78
CA GLN A 183 3.29 9.34 -20.31
C GLN A 183 2.28 8.94 -19.23
N LYS A 184 2.41 7.74 -18.65
CA LYS A 184 1.40 7.17 -17.75
C LYS A 184 1.11 8.07 -16.57
N ASP A 185 2.13 8.59 -15.89
CA ASP A 185 1.96 9.44 -14.71
C ASP A 185 1.21 10.73 -15.05
N GLU A 186 1.58 11.40 -16.15
CA GLU A 186 0.92 12.62 -16.61
C GLU A 186 -0.54 12.36 -17.05
N LEU A 187 -0.78 11.24 -17.72
CA LEU A 187 -2.10 10.82 -18.14
C LEU A 187 -2.97 10.45 -16.93
N GLN A 188 -2.43 9.76 -15.94
CA GLN A 188 -3.12 9.45 -14.69
C GLN A 188 -3.53 10.73 -13.96
N ASP A 189 -2.64 11.72 -13.86
CA ASP A 189 -2.94 13.01 -13.24
C ASP A 189 -4.04 13.77 -13.99
N LYS A 190 -4.02 13.74 -15.33
CA LYS A 190 -5.07 14.34 -16.16
C LYS A 190 -6.42 13.64 -15.95
N VAL A 191 -6.46 12.31 -15.98
CA VAL A 191 -7.68 11.53 -15.76
C VAL A 191 -8.20 11.76 -14.35
N GLN A 192 -7.31 11.80 -13.34
CA GLN A 192 -7.68 12.12 -11.97
C GLN A 192 -8.37 13.49 -11.90
N LYS A 193 -7.78 14.52 -12.51
CA LYS A 193 -8.38 15.86 -12.55
C LYS A 193 -9.73 15.93 -13.24
N ILE A 194 -10.01 15.03 -14.18
CA ILE A 194 -11.28 14.98 -14.91
C ILE A 194 -12.35 14.22 -14.12
N LEU A 195 -11.97 13.14 -13.42
CA LEU A 195 -12.94 12.24 -12.79
C LEU A 195 -13.27 12.62 -11.35
N PHE A 196 -12.29 13.10 -10.56
CA PHE A 196 -12.46 13.27 -9.11
C PHE A 196 -12.06 14.65 -8.55
N LEU A 197 -11.71 15.62 -9.39
CA LEU A 197 -11.50 17.03 -9.02
C LEU A 197 -12.42 17.94 -9.83
#